data_AF-A0A7U9S3P9-F1
#
_entry.id   AF-A0A7U9S3P9-F1
#
_cell.length_a   1.000
_cell.length_b   1.000
_cell.length_c   1.000
_cell.angle_alpha   90.00
_cell.angle_beta   90.00
_cell.angle_gamma   90.00
#
_symmetry.space_group_name_H-M   'P 1'
#
loop_
_entity.id
_entity.type
_entity.pdbx_description
1 polymer ?
#
loop_
_entity_poly.entity_id
_entity_poly.type
_entity_poly.pdbx_seq_one_letter_code
_entity_poly.pdbx_strand_id
1 'polypeptide(L)'
;MAMEITNNYSSYAAQSVAESSTANSAKKKETEKTTETVESNKGKRTTDYANGLAKLVPSVDFKVGNACSSAKNGKSLTVNPKLLEKMQNDPEKEKDMKDMIKGVESMSKLAESMAKASGWTIVYQHSYIDENGNYHCRMQGRNDGMLKLSDKLREERKKNSEKLLEKTKEKAAEKEKELSETLEEKKEVKEDSADGKIEEKSTPNKAEQLLNEKLAASKDGMIYLNDTDIRTIIEAAKEDNAGRANSKQQVGVGANLDLKV
;
A
#
# COMPACT_ATOMS: atom_id res chain seq x y z
N MET A 1 -0.23 3.07 26.39
CA MET A 1 0.51 1.83 26.08
C MET A 1 1.01 1.96 24.65
N ALA A 2 2.32 2.18 24.49
CA ALA A 2 2.97 2.31 23.19
C ALA A 2 3.48 0.93 22.77
N MET A 3 3.17 0.51 21.54
CA MET A 3 3.68 -0.72 20.94
C MET A 3 4.88 -0.38 20.06
N GLU A 4 6.09 -0.69 20.54
CA GLU A 4 7.30 -0.66 19.73
C GLU A 4 7.39 -1.96 18.91
N ILE A 5 7.36 -1.84 17.58
CA ILE A 5 7.60 -2.97 16.68
C ILE A 5 9.11 -3.00 16.38
N THR A 6 9.84 -3.84 17.11
CA THR A 6 11.25 -4.11 16.83
C THR A 6 11.36 -5.12 15.70
N ASN A 7 11.82 -4.67 14.54
CA ASN A 7 12.19 -5.52 13.40
C ASN A 7 13.46 -6.31 13.73
N ASN A 8 13.36 -7.63 13.88
CA ASN A 8 14.51 -8.52 13.95
C ASN A 8 14.45 -9.54 12.81
N TYR A 9 15.21 -9.31 11.74
CA TYR A 9 15.45 -10.31 10.70
C TYR A 9 16.90 -10.24 10.24
N SER A 10 17.82 -10.71 11.09
CA SER A 10 19.21 -10.94 10.72
C SER A 10 19.81 -12.08 11.54
N SER A 11 19.61 -13.34 11.11
CA SER A 11 20.50 -14.44 11.50
C SER A 11 20.23 -15.71 10.67
N TYR A 12 20.85 -15.84 9.51
CA TYR A 12 21.18 -17.16 8.94
C TYR A 12 22.43 -17.02 8.07
N ALA A 13 23.54 -16.70 8.72
CA ALA A 13 24.87 -16.91 8.18
C ALA A 13 25.75 -17.40 9.33
N ALA A 14 26.27 -18.62 9.18
CA ALA A 14 27.29 -19.31 9.98
C ALA A 14 26.81 -20.56 10.75
N GLN A 15 26.94 -21.73 10.11
CA GLN A 15 27.24 -23.06 10.68
C GLN A 15 27.17 -24.05 9.51
N SER A 16 28.25 -24.56 8.96
CA SER A 16 29.13 -25.53 9.61
C SER A 16 30.38 -25.76 8.73
N VAL A 17 31.55 -25.62 9.35
CA VAL A 17 32.84 -26.15 8.89
C VAL A 17 33.47 -26.80 10.12
N ALA A 18 34.14 -27.95 9.90
CA ALA A 18 34.77 -28.85 10.87
C ALA A 18 33.77 -29.83 11.53
N GLU A 19 33.99 -31.15 11.63
CA GLU A 19 35.24 -31.90 11.70
C GLU A 19 34.96 -33.42 11.60
N SER A 20 35.94 -34.19 11.13
CA SER A 20 36.17 -35.67 11.20
C SER A 20 36.58 -36.20 9.82
N SER A 21 37.64 -36.98 9.63
CA SER A 21 38.58 -37.61 10.55
C SER A 21 39.82 -38.03 9.74
N THR A 22 40.98 -37.94 10.38
CA THR A 22 42.30 -38.36 9.92
C THR A 22 42.45 -39.86 9.66
N ALA A 23 43.46 -40.15 8.82
CA ALA A 23 44.28 -41.37 8.71
C ALA A 23 43.83 -42.48 7.74
N ASN A 24 44.49 -42.55 6.58
CA ASN A 24 45.45 -43.65 6.34
C ASN A 24 46.43 -43.34 5.19
N SER A 25 47.68 -43.70 5.46
CA SER A 25 48.87 -43.42 4.67
C SER A 25 49.12 -44.41 3.53
N ALA A 26 49.80 -43.88 2.51
CA ALA A 26 50.81 -44.53 1.67
C ALA A 26 50.38 -45.32 0.41
N LYS A 27 51.03 -44.90 -0.69
CA LYS A 27 51.52 -45.70 -1.83
C LYS A 27 50.64 -45.75 -3.09
N LYS A 28 50.79 -44.74 -3.95
CA LYS A 28 51.26 -44.95 -5.34
C LYS A 28 51.59 -43.63 -6.03
N LYS A 29 52.87 -43.32 -6.08
CA LYS A 29 53.48 -42.41 -7.05
C LYS A 29 53.48 -43.13 -8.40
N GLU A 30 53.31 -42.39 -9.49
CA GLU A 30 53.28 -42.84 -10.91
C GLU A 30 51.91 -43.21 -11.51
N THR A 31 50.97 -42.26 -11.57
CA THR A 31 50.00 -42.20 -12.69
C THR A 31 49.48 -40.77 -12.97
N GLU A 32 50.21 -39.74 -12.55
CA GLU A 32 49.68 -38.37 -12.46
C GLU A 32 49.86 -37.53 -13.74
N LYS A 33 50.68 -37.97 -14.71
CA LYS A 33 50.95 -37.18 -15.93
C LYS A 33 49.97 -37.38 -17.09
N THR A 34 49.04 -38.33 -17.00
CA THR A 34 48.06 -38.59 -18.07
C THR A 34 46.65 -38.16 -17.70
N THR A 35 46.34 -38.00 -16.41
CA THR A 35 45.05 -37.50 -15.90
C THR A 35 44.95 -35.98 -15.90
N GLU A 36 46.03 -35.25 -15.55
CA GLU A 36 46.03 -33.78 -15.55
C GLU A 36 45.78 -33.18 -16.94
N THR A 37 46.28 -33.83 -18.00
CA THR A 37 46.07 -33.37 -19.39
C THR A 37 44.65 -33.65 -19.88
N VAL A 38 43.98 -34.69 -19.39
CA VAL A 38 42.60 -35.04 -19.76
C VAL A 38 41.60 -34.21 -18.97
N GLU A 39 41.83 -33.99 -17.67
CA GLU A 39 40.99 -33.13 -16.83
C GLU A 39 41.09 -31.65 -17.23
N SER A 40 42.29 -31.16 -17.55
CA SER A 40 42.47 -29.79 -18.05
C SER A 40 41.85 -29.59 -19.45
N ASN A 41 41.87 -30.60 -20.32
CA ASN A 41 41.17 -30.54 -21.62
C ASN A 41 39.65 -30.61 -21.46
N LYS A 42 39.14 -31.42 -20.52
CA LYS A 42 37.70 -31.52 -20.23
C LYS A 42 37.17 -30.22 -19.63
N GLY A 43 37.95 -29.57 -18.76
CA GLY A 43 37.66 -28.24 -18.22
C GLY A 43 37.59 -27.16 -19.30
N LYS A 44 38.61 -27.08 -20.18
CA LYS A 44 38.62 -26.16 -21.33
C LYS A 44 37.45 -26.38 -22.30
N ARG A 45 37.15 -27.64 -22.64
CA ARG A 45 35.99 -27.97 -23.49
C ARG A 45 34.66 -27.53 -22.88
N THR A 46 34.49 -27.71 -21.57
CA THR A 46 33.25 -27.35 -20.88
C THR A 46 33.08 -25.84 -20.78
N THR A 47 34.16 -25.08 -20.58
CA THR A 47 34.11 -23.61 -20.61
C THR A 47 33.83 -23.07 -22.00
N ASP A 48 34.45 -23.63 -23.04
CA ASP A 48 34.21 -23.22 -24.43
C ASP A 48 32.77 -23.53 -24.86
N TYR A 49 32.24 -24.68 -24.44
CA TYR A 49 30.85 -25.07 -24.66
C TYR A 49 29.87 -24.09 -24.00
N ALA A 50 30.07 -23.78 -22.72
CA ALA A 50 29.27 -22.80 -21.99
C ALA A 50 29.32 -21.41 -22.63
N ASN A 51 30.49 -20.98 -23.11
CA ASN A 51 30.64 -19.71 -23.85
C ASN A 51 29.86 -19.73 -25.18
N GLY A 52 29.77 -20.88 -25.84
CA GLY A 52 28.91 -21.05 -27.02
C GLY A 52 27.42 -20.88 -26.70
N LEU A 53 26.97 -21.43 -25.57
CA LEU A 53 25.59 -21.27 -25.09
C LEU A 53 25.28 -19.83 -24.68
N ALA A 54 26.22 -19.14 -24.04
CA ALA A 54 26.04 -17.74 -23.64
C ALA A 54 25.73 -16.82 -24.83
N LYS A 55 26.29 -17.11 -26.02
CA LYS A 55 26.02 -16.35 -27.26
C LYS A 55 24.58 -16.48 -27.75
N LEU A 56 23.84 -17.51 -27.32
CA LEU A 56 22.43 -17.69 -27.67
C LEU A 56 21.52 -16.72 -26.91
N VAL A 57 22.01 -16.16 -25.81
CA VAL A 57 21.24 -15.35 -24.87
C VAL A 57 21.94 -14.03 -24.51
N PRO A 58 22.27 -13.18 -25.50
CA PRO A 58 23.07 -11.97 -25.27
C PRO A 58 22.38 -10.93 -24.38
N SER A 59 21.06 -11.00 -24.17
CA SER A 59 20.33 -10.03 -23.33
C SER A 59 20.30 -10.38 -21.84
N VAL A 60 20.82 -11.54 -21.44
CA VAL A 60 20.85 -12.00 -20.05
C VAL A 60 22.26 -12.43 -19.65
N ASP A 61 22.61 -12.25 -18.37
CA ASP A 61 23.88 -12.73 -17.85
C ASP A 61 23.85 -14.26 -17.71
N PHE A 62 24.51 -14.96 -18.63
CA PHE A 62 24.64 -16.42 -18.60
C PHE A 62 25.70 -16.87 -17.59
N LYS A 63 25.37 -17.85 -16.75
CA LYS A 63 26.28 -18.46 -15.76
C LYS A 63 26.08 -19.96 -15.67
N VAL A 64 27.13 -20.66 -15.25
CA VAL A 64 27.07 -22.08 -14.90
C VAL A 64 27.13 -22.22 -13.39
N GLY A 65 26.20 -22.95 -12.79
CA GLY A 65 26.16 -23.12 -11.34
C GLY A 65 24.86 -23.75 -10.84
N ASN A 66 24.74 -23.86 -9.51
CA ASN A 66 23.64 -24.56 -8.84
C ASN A 66 22.67 -23.61 -8.11
N ALA A 67 22.95 -22.30 -8.12
CA ALA A 67 22.23 -21.33 -7.32
C ALA A 67 21.73 -20.16 -8.17
N CYS A 68 20.67 -19.52 -7.68
CA CYS A 68 20.22 -18.26 -8.25
C CYS A 68 21.33 -17.20 -8.14
N SER A 69 21.58 -16.49 -9.24
CA SER A 69 22.55 -15.42 -9.28
C SER A 69 21.87 -14.08 -9.51
N SER A 70 22.37 -13.05 -8.85
CA SER A 70 22.13 -11.66 -9.23
C SER A 70 22.98 -11.30 -10.45
N ALA A 71 22.46 -10.39 -11.28
CA ALA A 71 23.09 -9.86 -12.49
C ALA A 71 22.99 -8.35 -12.53
N LYS A 72 23.98 -7.69 -13.13
CA LYS A 72 24.06 -6.22 -13.14
C LYS A 72 22.94 -5.57 -13.93
N ASN A 73 22.54 -6.22 -15.04
CA ASN A 73 21.39 -5.84 -15.86
C ASN A 73 20.05 -6.30 -15.26
N GLY A 74 20.06 -6.91 -14.07
CA GLY A 74 18.89 -7.48 -13.41
C GLY A 74 18.37 -8.78 -14.05
N LYS A 75 19.01 -9.29 -15.11
CA LYS A 75 18.55 -10.47 -15.86
C LYS A 75 19.63 -11.54 -15.95
N SER A 76 19.35 -12.75 -15.51
CA SER A 76 20.33 -13.85 -15.57
C SER A 76 19.72 -15.18 -15.94
N LEU A 77 20.56 -16.01 -16.56
CA LEU A 77 20.29 -17.42 -16.80
C LEU A 77 21.40 -18.23 -16.14
N THR A 78 21.04 -19.16 -15.25
CA THR A 78 21.97 -20.14 -14.69
C THR A 78 21.64 -21.54 -15.16
N VAL A 79 22.64 -22.23 -15.71
CA VAL A 79 22.51 -23.62 -16.16
C VAL A 79 23.30 -24.52 -15.24
N ASN A 80 22.68 -25.62 -14.81
CA ASN A 80 23.34 -26.58 -13.95
C ASN A 80 24.52 -27.27 -14.69
N PRO A 81 25.71 -27.38 -14.06
CA PRO A 81 26.87 -28.02 -14.67
C PRO A 81 26.63 -29.47 -15.08
N LYS A 82 25.85 -30.26 -14.32
CA LYS A 82 25.53 -31.65 -14.71
C LYS A 82 24.66 -31.73 -15.96
N LEU A 83 23.84 -30.71 -16.23
CA LEU A 83 23.09 -30.64 -17.48
C LEU A 83 24.03 -30.40 -18.67
N LEU A 84 25.04 -29.53 -18.52
CA LEU A 84 26.04 -29.29 -19.57
C LEU A 84 26.82 -30.56 -19.93
N GLU A 85 27.14 -31.39 -18.94
CA GLU A 85 27.75 -32.69 -19.19
C GLU A 85 26.81 -33.62 -19.97
N LYS A 86 25.53 -33.68 -19.60
CA LYS A 86 24.53 -34.49 -20.33
C LYS A 86 24.36 -34.01 -21.78
N MET A 87 24.29 -32.70 -22.01
CA MET A 87 24.17 -32.11 -23.36
C MET A 87 25.39 -32.46 -24.23
N GLN A 88 26.61 -32.43 -23.70
CA GLN A 88 27.80 -32.77 -24.48
C GLN A 88 27.87 -34.26 -24.89
N ASN A 89 27.14 -35.13 -24.21
CA ASN A 89 27.13 -36.58 -24.46
C ASN A 89 25.89 -37.07 -25.24
N ASP A 90 24.85 -36.24 -25.36
CA ASP A 90 23.58 -36.59 -25.97
C ASP A 90 23.14 -35.51 -26.99
N PRO A 91 23.29 -35.77 -28.31
CA PRO A 91 22.98 -34.79 -29.36
C PRO A 91 21.50 -34.38 -29.43
N GLU A 92 20.57 -35.27 -29.10
CA GLU A 92 19.13 -34.93 -29.10
C GLU A 92 18.82 -33.97 -27.96
N LYS A 93 19.30 -34.33 -26.75
CA LYS A 93 19.15 -33.48 -25.57
C LYS A 93 19.85 -32.13 -25.72
N GLU A 94 21.01 -32.11 -26.38
CA GLU A 94 21.72 -30.87 -26.69
C GLU A 94 20.85 -29.91 -27.52
N LYS A 95 20.20 -30.42 -28.57
CA LYS A 95 19.37 -29.61 -29.47
C LYS A 95 18.19 -29.00 -28.71
N ASP A 96 17.48 -29.83 -27.95
CA ASP A 96 16.30 -29.39 -27.18
C ASP A 96 16.69 -28.33 -26.13
N MET A 97 17.78 -28.55 -25.41
CA MET A 97 18.25 -27.60 -24.40
C MET A 97 18.79 -26.31 -25.03
N LYS A 98 19.45 -26.37 -26.19
CA LYS A 98 19.88 -25.17 -26.93
C LYS A 98 18.67 -24.33 -27.37
N ASP A 99 17.61 -24.97 -27.84
CA ASP A 99 16.40 -24.25 -28.25
C ASP A 99 15.65 -23.68 -27.03
N MET A 100 15.64 -24.38 -25.90
CA MET A 100 15.16 -23.84 -24.63
C MET A 100 15.97 -22.62 -24.17
N ILE A 101 17.31 -22.70 -24.22
CA ILE A 101 18.20 -21.58 -23.88
C ILE A 101 17.92 -20.38 -24.79
N LYS A 102 17.81 -20.56 -26.11
CA LYS A 102 17.38 -19.49 -27.03
C LYS A 102 16.00 -18.94 -26.67
N GLY A 103 15.08 -19.81 -26.24
CA GLY A 103 13.75 -19.41 -25.77
C GLY A 103 13.80 -18.39 -24.62
N VAL A 104 14.80 -18.49 -23.74
CA VAL A 104 15.02 -17.53 -22.65
C VAL A 104 15.27 -16.11 -23.17
N GLU A 105 16.04 -15.96 -24.25
CA GLU A 105 16.30 -14.65 -24.89
C GLU A 105 15.00 -14.02 -25.38
N SER A 106 14.21 -14.78 -26.15
CA SER A 106 12.94 -14.33 -26.71
C SER A 106 11.94 -13.97 -25.61
N MET A 107 11.83 -14.83 -24.59
CA MET A 107 10.93 -14.61 -23.46
C MET A 107 11.33 -13.39 -22.62
N SER A 108 12.63 -13.18 -22.39
CA SER A 108 13.13 -12.00 -21.67
C SER A 108 12.81 -10.70 -22.39
N LYS A 109 12.97 -10.67 -23.72
CA LYS A 109 12.62 -9.50 -24.55
C LYS A 109 11.12 -9.23 -24.57
N LEU A 110 10.32 -10.28 -24.70
CA LEU A 110 8.86 -10.18 -24.68
C LEU A 110 8.35 -9.70 -23.32
N ALA A 111 8.86 -10.27 -22.22
CA ALA A 111 8.50 -9.86 -20.88
C ALA A 111 8.85 -8.38 -20.65
N GLU A 112 10.02 -7.93 -21.11
CA GLU A 112 10.43 -6.54 -21.01
C GLU A 112 9.54 -5.60 -21.84
N SER A 113 9.18 -5.97 -23.07
CA SER A 113 8.30 -5.14 -23.90
C SER A 113 6.88 -5.04 -23.32
N MET A 114 6.33 -6.14 -22.80
CA MET A 114 5.03 -6.18 -22.13
C MET A 114 5.04 -5.37 -20.83
N ALA A 115 6.10 -5.49 -20.02
CA ALA A 115 6.25 -4.69 -18.81
C ALA A 115 6.28 -3.20 -19.17
N LYS A 116 7.12 -2.78 -20.11
CA LYS A 116 7.21 -1.39 -20.55
C LYS A 116 5.88 -0.86 -21.10
N ALA A 117 5.19 -1.65 -21.93
CA ALA A 117 3.89 -1.27 -22.49
C ALA A 117 2.80 -1.09 -21.42
N SER A 118 2.88 -1.84 -20.32
CA SER A 118 1.95 -1.75 -19.19
C SER A 118 2.39 -0.74 -18.11
N GLY A 119 3.49 0.00 -18.31
CA GLY A 119 4.02 0.95 -17.34
C GLY A 119 4.76 0.29 -16.16
N TRP A 120 5.08 -0.99 -16.27
CA TRP A 120 5.90 -1.73 -15.32
C TRP A 120 7.36 -1.80 -15.79
N THR A 121 8.28 -1.96 -14.85
CA THR A 121 9.70 -2.19 -15.10
C THR A 121 10.12 -3.50 -14.45
N ILE A 122 10.77 -4.39 -15.20
CA ILE A 122 11.37 -5.60 -14.63
C ILE A 122 12.65 -5.21 -13.91
N VAL A 123 12.68 -5.40 -12.59
CA VAL A 123 13.83 -5.09 -11.74
C VAL A 123 14.74 -6.30 -11.60
N TYR A 124 14.15 -7.48 -11.58
CA TYR A 124 14.86 -8.75 -11.47
C TYR A 124 14.17 -9.80 -12.31
N GLN A 125 14.96 -10.54 -13.09
CA GLN A 125 14.57 -11.73 -13.80
C GLN A 125 15.69 -12.75 -13.65
N HIS A 126 15.36 -13.92 -13.13
CA HIS A 126 16.30 -15.02 -13.05
C HIS A 126 15.67 -16.29 -13.59
N SER A 127 16.36 -16.88 -14.55
CA SER A 127 16.05 -18.16 -15.13
C SER A 127 17.08 -19.20 -14.67
N TYR A 128 16.61 -20.38 -14.30
CA TYR A 128 17.43 -21.50 -13.88
C TYR A 128 17.03 -22.76 -14.63
N ILE A 129 18.00 -23.50 -15.14
CA ILE A 129 17.78 -24.81 -15.76
C ILE A 129 18.49 -25.86 -14.89
N ASP A 130 17.70 -26.80 -14.36
CA ASP A 130 18.20 -27.82 -13.43
C ASP A 130 18.97 -28.96 -14.13
N GLU A 131 19.41 -29.95 -13.36
CA GLU A 131 20.15 -31.12 -13.83
C GLU A 131 19.37 -32.00 -14.83
N ASN A 132 18.05 -31.91 -14.80
CA ASN A 132 17.15 -32.73 -15.59
C ASN A 132 16.78 -32.04 -16.91
N GLY A 133 16.90 -30.71 -16.95
CA GLY A 133 16.46 -29.86 -18.05
C GLY A 133 15.16 -29.11 -17.76
N ASN A 134 14.70 -29.10 -16.50
CA ASN A 134 13.52 -28.35 -16.11
C ASN A 134 13.86 -26.86 -16.01
N TYR A 135 12.99 -26.06 -16.62
CA TYR A 135 13.11 -24.61 -16.62
C TYR A 135 12.35 -23.99 -15.44
N HIS A 136 13.04 -23.13 -14.70
CA HIS A 136 12.47 -22.32 -13.62
C HIS A 136 12.73 -20.85 -13.89
N CYS A 137 11.74 -20.00 -13.66
CA CYS A 137 11.90 -18.56 -13.81
C CYS A 137 11.23 -17.81 -12.67
N ARG A 138 11.92 -16.79 -12.16
CA ARG A 138 11.40 -15.83 -11.21
C ARG A 138 11.59 -14.43 -11.76
N MET A 139 10.52 -13.64 -11.76
CA MET A 139 10.55 -12.24 -12.15
C MET A 139 9.99 -11.36 -11.05
N GLN A 140 10.53 -10.16 -10.92
CA GLN A 140 10.05 -9.11 -10.05
C GLN A 140 9.88 -7.83 -10.87
N GLY A 141 8.64 -7.35 -10.95
CA GLY A 141 8.28 -6.08 -11.56
C GLY A 141 8.09 -4.97 -10.52
N ARG A 142 8.28 -3.73 -10.95
CA ARG A 142 7.97 -2.52 -10.18
C ARG A 142 7.16 -1.56 -11.07
N ASN A 143 6.14 -0.93 -10.51
CA ASN A 143 5.36 0.09 -11.21
C ASN A 143 5.63 1.48 -10.59
N ASP A 144 6.63 2.18 -11.12
CA ASP A 144 7.05 3.49 -10.61
C ASP A 144 6.05 4.60 -10.97
N GLY A 145 5.26 4.44 -12.03
CA GLY A 145 4.25 5.41 -12.46
C GLY A 145 3.07 5.47 -11.50
N MET A 146 2.54 4.31 -11.11
CA MET A 146 1.42 4.21 -10.17
C MET A 146 1.84 4.62 -8.75
N LEU A 147 3.07 4.31 -8.35
CA LEU A 147 3.63 4.76 -7.08
C LEU A 147 3.70 6.30 -7.01
N LYS A 148 4.26 6.95 -8.03
CA LYS A 148 4.35 8.43 -8.09
C LYS A 148 2.98 9.11 -8.20
N LEU A 149 2.02 8.49 -8.90
CA LEU A 149 0.64 8.99 -8.96
C LEU A 149 -0.03 8.93 -7.59
N SER A 150 0.20 7.86 -6.83
CA SER A 150 -0.31 7.73 -5.46
C SER A 150 0.25 8.80 -4.52
N ASP A 151 1.52 9.18 -4.67
CA ASP A 151 2.13 10.27 -3.91
C ASP A 151 1.51 11.63 -4.26
N LYS A 152 1.31 11.93 -5.55
CA LYS A 152 0.64 13.16 -6.00
C LYS A 152 -0.78 13.28 -5.45
N LEU A 153 -1.57 12.21 -5.52
CA LEU A 153 -2.93 12.17 -4.96
C LEU A 153 -2.93 12.37 -3.44
N ARG A 154 -1.91 11.86 -2.74
CA ARG A 154 -1.74 12.07 -1.29
C ARG A 154 -1.37 13.52 -0.96
N GLU A 155 -0.52 14.16 -1.77
CA GLU A 155 -0.23 15.59 -1.63
C GLU A 155 -1.43 16.49 -1.95
N GLU A 156 -2.19 16.18 -3.01
CA GLU A 156 -3.42 16.92 -3.34
C GLU A 156 -4.45 16.83 -2.21
N ARG A 157 -4.63 15.64 -1.61
CA ARG A 157 -5.50 15.46 -0.45
C ARG A 157 -5.04 16.31 0.75
N LYS A 158 -3.73 16.37 1.01
CA LYS A 158 -3.16 17.23 2.07
C LYS A 158 -3.45 18.71 1.80
N LYS A 159 -3.14 19.20 0.60
CA LYS A 159 -3.39 20.60 0.22
C LYS A 159 -4.88 20.97 0.30
N ASN A 160 -5.77 20.07 -0.12
CA ASN A 160 -7.22 20.30 0.00
C ASN A 160 -7.67 20.35 1.46
N SER A 161 -7.14 19.47 2.32
CA SER A 161 -7.42 19.50 3.76
C SER A 161 -6.90 20.77 4.44
N GLU A 162 -5.70 21.22 4.09
CA GLU A 162 -5.12 22.47 4.59
C GLU A 162 -5.97 23.68 4.19
N LYS A 163 -6.38 23.75 2.91
CA LYS A 163 -7.29 24.82 2.43
C LYS A 163 -8.63 24.82 3.15
N LEU A 164 -9.20 23.65 3.45
CA LEU A 164 -10.45 23.58 4.20
C LEU A 164 -10.26 24.06 5.64
N LEU A 165 -9.19 23.62 6.31
CA LEU A 165 -8.85 24.07 7.67
C LEU A 165 -8.62 25.58 7.74
N GLU A 166 -7.92 26.16 6.77
CA GLU A 166 -7.67 27.59 6.69
C GLU A 166 -8.97 28.37 6.51
N LYS A 167 -9.84 27.94 5.58
CA LYS A 167 -11.19 28.52 5.43
C LYS A 167 -12.05 28.39 6.68
N THR A 168 -11.94 27.29 7.44
CA THR A 168 -12.68 27.14 8.69
C THR A 168 -12.16 28.09 9.77
N LYS A 169 -10.85 28.29 9.86
CA LYS A 169 -10.24 29.26 10.79
C LYS A 169 -10.63 30.69 10.44
N GLU A 170 -10.61 31.05 9.17
CA GLU A 170 -11.04 32.37 8.70
C GLU A 170 -12.51 32.64 9.04
N LYS A 171 -13.41 31.68 8.74
CA LYS A 171 -14.83 31.76 9.14
C LYS A 171 -15.04 31.80 10.65
N ALA A 172 -14.20 31.13 11.43
CA ALA A 172 -14.29 31.17 12.88
C ALA A 172 -13.88 32.55 13.42
N ALA A 173 -12.82 33.15 12.87
CA ALA A 173 -12.38 34.49 13.23
C ALA A 173 -13.39 35.57 12.81
N GLU A 174 -14.03 35.42 11.65
CA GLU A 174 -15.11 36.31 11.20
C GLU A 174 -16.30 36.24 12.16
N LYS A 175 -16.74 35.03 12.53
CA LYS A 175 -17.82 34.85 13.52
C LYS A 175 -17.45 35.36 14.91
N GLU A 176 -16.20 35.24 15.32
CA GLU A 176 -15.73 35.78 16.60
C GLU A 176 -15.81 37.32 16.60
N LYS A 177 -15.47 37.97 15.48
CA LYS A 177 -15.65 39.41 15.30
C LYS A 177 -17.12 39.83 15.32
N GLU A 178 -17.98 39.16 14.54
CA GLU A 178 -19.44 39.43 14.54
C GLU A 178 -20.05 39.25 15.94
N LEU A 179 -19.62 38.22 16.69
CA LEU A 179 -20.06 38.01 18.06
C LEU A 179 -19.54 39.10 19.01
N SER A 180 -18.32 39.60 18.81
CA SER A 180 -17.79 40.71 19.62
C SER A 180 -18.53 42.03 19.36
N GLU A 181 -18.81 42.36 18.09
CA GLU A 181 -19.54 43.58 17.71
C GLU A 181 -20.98 43.55 18.23
N THR A 182 -21.69 42.42 18.07
CA THR A 182 -23.05 42.27 18.61
C THR A 182 -23.11 42.27 20.14
N LEU A 183 -22.03 41.90 20.83
CA LEU A 183 -21.93 41.99 22.29
C LEU A 183 -21.62 43.42 22.77
N GLU A 184 -20.84 44.19 22.01
CA GLU A 184 -20.61 45.62 22.27
C GLU A 184 -21.89 46.43 22.03
N GLU A 185 -22.59 46.21 20.92
CA GLU A 185 -23.87 46.87 20.62
C GLU A 185 -24.95 46.54 21.68
N LYS A 186 -24.99 45.29 22.17
CA LYS A 186 -25.89 44.90 23.29
C LYS A 186 -25.48 45.49 24.65
N LYS A 187 -24.21 45.87 24.84
CA LYS A 187 -23.77 46.56 26.07
C LYS A 187 -24.14 48.04 26.02
N GLU A 188 -23.99 48.70 24.88
CA GLU A 188 -24.46 50.07 24.69
C GLU A 188 -25.99 50.18 24.88
N VAL A 189 -26.77 49.23 24.34
CA VAL A 189 -28.24 49.20 24.54
C VAL A 189 -28.65 48.96 26.00
N LYS A 190 -27.81 48.31 26.82
CA LYS A 190 -28.08 48.09 28.25
C LYS A 190 -27.76 49.28 29.15
N GLU A 191 -26.91 50.21 28.71
CA GLU A 191 -26.67 51.45 29.47
C GLU A 191 -27.80 52.47 29.27
N ASP A 192 -28.54 52.41 28.16
CA ASP A 192 -29.66 53.33 27.87
C ASP A 192 -31.06 52.83 28.29
N SER A 193 -31.17 51.60 28.82
CA SER A 193 -32.47 50.98 29.17
C SER A 193 -32.60 50.68 30.66
N ALA A 194 -32.23 51.65 31.50
CA ALA A 194 -32.63 51.67 32.90
C ALA A 194 -34.02 52.32 33.06
N ASP A 195 -35.05 51.76 32.43
CA ASP A 195 -36.43 51.94 32.89
C ASP A 195 -37.43 51.05 32.12
N GLY A 196 -38.20 50.26 32.88
CA GLY A 196 -39.57 49.90 32.49
C GLY A 196 -39.83 48.54 31.84
N LYS A 197 -40.40 47.65 32.66
CA LYS A 197 -41.59 46.80 32.35
C LYS A 197 -41.37 45.33 31.94
N ILE A 198 -41.19 44.51 32.99
CA ILE A 198 -41.90 43.26 33.35
C ILE A 198 -42.58 42.47 32.21
N GLU A 199 -41.93 41.35 31.87
CA GLU A 199 -42.44 39.98 31.71
C GLU A 199 -43.85 39.75 31.13
N GLU A 200 -43.91 39.31 29.88
CA GLU A 200 -44.94 38.37 29.41
C GLU A 200 -44.45 36.94 29.70
N LYS A 201 -44.70 36.46 30.93
CA LYS A 201 -44.46 35.08 31.35
C LYS A 201 -45.45 34.14 30.66
N SER A 202 -45.09 33.61 29.50
CA SER A 202 -45.62 32.31 29.07
C SER A 202 -45.13 31.26 30.08
N THR A 203 -46.05 30.52 30.70
CA THR A 203 -45.69 29.42 31.60
C THR A 203 -44.79 28.43 30.84
N PRO A 204 -43.58 28.13 31.33
CA PRO A 204 -42.63 27.31 30.59
C PRO A 204 -43.20 25.91 30.42
N ASN A 205 -43.24 25.42 29.17
CA ASN A 205 -43.66 24.04 28.89
C ASN A 205 -42.66 23.07 29.56
N LYS A 206 -43.12 21.86 29.85
CA LYS A 206 -42.36 20.77 30.46
C LYS A 206 -41.01 20.51 29.79
N ALA A 207 -40.89 20.72 28.48
CA ALA A 207 -39.61 20.69 27.76
C ALA A 207 -38.64 21.80 28.20
N GLU A 208 -39.12 23.04 28.31
CA GLU A 208 -38.31 24.19 28.74
C GLU A 208 -37.91 24.07 30.21
N GLN A 209 -38.80 23.56 31.07
CA GLN A 209 -38.47 23.29 32.47
C GLN A 209 -37.33 22.27 32.59
N LEU A 210 -37.40 21.18 31.82
CA LEU A 210 -36.37 20.13 31.83
C LEU A 210 -35.02 20.66 31.31
N LEU A 211 -35.02 21.49 30.26
CA LEU A 211 -33.79 22.08 29.73
C LEU A 211 -33.18 23.09 30.71
N ASN A 212 -33.99 23.91 31.37
CA ASN A 212 -33.53 24.87 32.37
C ASN A 212 -32.95 24.18 33.62
N GLU A 213 -33.57 23.08 34.08
CA GLU A 213 -33.05 22.28 35.19
C GLU A 213 -31.68 21.65 34.86
N LYS A 214 -31.54 21.08 33.66
CA LYS A 214 -30.27 20.47 33.22
C LYS A 214 -29.19 21.52 32.97
N LEU A 215 -29.56 22.71 32.51
CA LEU A 215 -28.65 23.83 32.36
C LEU A 215 -28.18 24.36 33.71
N ALA A 216 -29.08 24.48 34.70
CA ALA A 216 -28.73 24.89 36.06
C ALA A 216 -27.83 23.87 36.78
N ALA A 217 -27.97 22.58 36.46
CA ALA A 217 -27.12 21.51 36.98
C ALA A 217 -25.78 21.36 36.23
N SER A 218 -25.63 22.01 35.07
CA SER A 218 -24.43 21.91 34.23
C SER A 218 -23.32 22.85 34.73
N LYS A 219 -22.11 22.30 34.91
CA LYS A 219 -20.92 23.06 35.35
C LYS A 219 -20.11 23.63 34.19
N ASP A 220 -20.27 23.08 32.99
CA ASP A 220 -19.52 23.39 31.78
C ASP A 220 -20.39 24.09 30.71
N GLY A 221 -21.66 24.38 31.04
CA GLY A 221 -22.62 24.99 30.12
C GLY A 221 -23.14 24.03 29.04
N MET A 222 -22.75 22.76 29.09
CA MET A 222 -23.22 21.72 28.19
C MET A 222 -24.38 20.94 28.82
N ILE A 223 -25.48 20.79 28.07
CA ILE A 223 -26.64 20.01 28.50
C ILE A 223 -26.49 18.59 27.96
N TYR A 224 -26.39 17.61 28.86
CA TYR A 224 -26.38 16.19 28.52
C TYR A 224 -27.80 15.63 28.63
N LEU A 225 -28.30 15.07 27.52
CA LEU A 225 -29.63 14.48 27.42
C LEU A 225 -29.53 12.96 27.22
N ASN A 226 -30.23 12.22 28.09
CA ASN A 226 -30.38 10.78 27.94
C ASN A 226 -31.66 10.45 27.14
N ASP A 227 -31.82 9.20 26.73
CA ASP A 227 -32.99 8.73 25.97
C ASP A 227 -34.33 9.08 26.64
N THR A 228 -34.41 9.06 27.97
CA THR A 228 -35.61 9.49 28.71
C THR A 228 -35.87 10.98 28.55
N ASP A 229 -34.84 11.81 28.66
CA ASP A 229 -34.94 13.27 28.52
C ASP A 229 -35.43 13.63 27.11
N ILE A 230 -34.89 12.96 26.09
CA ILE A 230 -35.28 13.15 24.68
C ILE A 230 -36.75 12.76 24.47
N ARG A 231 -37.20 11.63 25.04
CA ARG A 231 -38.62 11.21 24.94
C ARG A 231 -39.55 12.22 25.59
N THR A 232 -39.21 12.75 26.76
CA THR A 232 -40.01 13.77 27.47
C THR A 232 -40.11 15.07 26.68
N ILE A 233 -39.03 15.51 26.02
CA ILE A 233 -39.05 16.70 25.16
C ILE A 233 -39.96 16.47 23.94
N ILE A 234 -39.89 15.29 23.32
CA ILE A 234 -40.73 14.95 22.16
C ILE A 234 -42.21 14.88 22.55
N GLU A 235 -42.53 14.35 23.72
CA GLU A 235 -43.91 14.24 24.23
C GLU A 235 -44.50 15.62 24.53
N ALA A 236 -43.75 16.49 25.21
CA ALA A 236 -44.15 17.87 25.48
C ALA A 236 -44.37 18.69 24.19
N ALA A 237 -43.56 18.44 23.14
CA ALA A 237 -43.74 19.08 21.83
C ALA A 237 -44.97 18.55 21.06
N LYS A 238 -45.43 17.32 21.35
CA LYS A 238 -46.66 16.77 20.79
C LYS A 238 -47.91 17.31 21.49
N GLU A 239 -47.85 17.46 22.81
CA GLU A 239 -48.92 18.07 23.61
C GLU A 239 -49.17 19.54 23.19
N ASP A 240 -48.10 20.32 22.95
CA ASP A 240 -48.21 21.70 22.43
C ASP A 240 -48.81 21.77 21.01
N ASN A 241 -48.54 20.77 20.16
CA ASN A 241 -49.07 20.72 18.79
C ASN A 241 -50.54 20.30 18.74
N ALA A 242 -51.02 19.48 19.68
CA ALA A 242 -52.44 19.11 19.77
C ALA A 242 -53.33 20.33 20.05
N GLY A 243 -52.83 21.35 20.74
CA GLY A 243 -53.52 22.63 20.96
C GLY A 243 -53.60 23.55 19.73
N ARG A 244 -52.78 23.32 18.69
CA ARG A 244 -52.71 24.15 17.47
C ARG A 244 -53.43 23.55 16.25
N ALA A 245 -53.99 22.35 16.37
CA ALA A 245 -54.56 21.59 15.24
C ALA A 245 -55.87 22.13 14.64
N ASN A 246 -56.47 23.21 15.18
CA ASN A 246 -57.70 23.78 14.62
C ASN A 246 -57.50 24.92 13.61
N SER A 247 -56.27 25.21 13.16
CA SER A 247 -56.07 26.22 12.11
C SER A 247 -54.85 25.98 11.23
N LYS A 248 -54.92 25.02 10.29
CA LYS A 248 -54.50 25.27 8.91
C LYS A 248 -54.84 24.12 7.97
N GLN A 249 -55.57 24.51 6.96
CA GLN A 249 -55.97 23.80 5.76
C GLN A 249 -54.81 23.01 5.13
N GLN A 250 -55.07 21.72 4.95
CA GLN A 250 -54.20 20.76 4.28
C GLN A 250 -54.24 20.99 2.76
N VAL A 251 -53.13 21.39 2.17
CA VAL A 251 -52.85 21.29 0.72
C VAL A 251 -51.35 20.95 0.66
N GLY A 252 -50.85 19.85 0.11
CA GLY A 252 -51.35 18.89 -0.84
C GLY A 252 -50.10 18.51 -1.65
N VAL A 253 -49.40 17.44 -1.24
CA VAL A 253 -48.17 16.97 -1.91
C VAL A 253 -48.58 16.40 -3.26
N GLY A 254 -48.22 17.09 -4.35
CA GLY A 254 -48.51 16.64 -5.71
C GLY A 254 -48.60 17.78 -6.72
N ALA A 255 -47.50 18.45 -7.02
CA ALA A 255 -47.39 19.29 -8.21
C ALA A 255 -46.23 18.76 -9.06
N ASN A 256 -46.59 18.16 -10.19
CA ASN A 256 -45.68 17.75 -11.25
C ASN A 256 -44.89 18.98 -11.73
N LEU A 257 -43.57 18.98 -11.53
CA LEU A 257 -42.66 19.92 -12.17
C LEU A 257 -42.33 19.40 -13.57
N ASP A 258 -43.14 19.80 -14.56
CA ASP A 258 -42.78 19.67 -15.97
C ASP A 258 -41.65 20.66 -16.29
N LEU A 259 -40.45 20.13 -16.54
CA LEU A 259 -39.31 20.87 -17.09
C LEU A 259 -39.42 20.85 -18.63
N LYS A 260 -39.65 22.02 -19.24
CA LYS A 260 -39.50 22.22 -20.68
C LYS A 260 -38.04 22.49 -21.03
N VAL A 261 -37.53 21.76 -22.03
CA VAL A 261 -36.25 21.99 -22.74
C VAL A 261 -36.31 23.28 -23.54
#